data_AF-A0AA91YVW4-F1
#
_entry.id   AF-A0AA91YVW4-F1
#
_cell.length_a   1.000
_cell.length_b   1.000
_cell.length_c   1.000
_cell.angle_alpha   90.00
_cell.angle_beta   90.00
_cell.angle_gamma   90.00
#
_symmetry.space_group_name_H-M   'P 1'
#
loop_
_entity.id
_entity.type
_entity.pdbx_description
1 polymer ?
#
loop_
_entity_poly.entity_id
_entity_poly.type
_entity_poly.pdbx_seq_one_letter_code
_entity_poly.pdbx_strand_id
1 'polypeptide(L)'
;MAKINLKRGLTDVVLYLIIFIVVQIIMMYAGAGIWAGIKGEGYQATLQAASTGGNAILAALVSAFSSVITLIIFLKTKWTPLTRSYLLSKPWGTLLWVALFSLGTIIPLSFLYEQLGIEMDENTQQIITSMMKEPWGYVAVGILAPLAEEVVFRGAILRTLLGIMSKKNHWVAIMISAAIFGVVHANLAQFINALLMGLLLGWMYYRTGSLVPGILLHWVNNTMAYVLTNIMPQSDGKLIDLFHGDEKTVYYAVGFSLCIMIPSFIQMIIRLKKAKA
;
A
#
# COMPACT_ATOMS: atom_id res chain seq x y z
N MET A 1 24.00 7.83 2.48
CA MET A 1 23.79 6.68 3.37
C MET A 1 25.15 6.10 3.69
N ALA A 2 25.39 5.76 4.96
CA ALA A 2 26.58 5.00 5.34
C ALA A 2 26.51 3.59 4.73
N LYS A 3 27.66 3.01 4.41
CA LYS A 3 27.75 1.65 3.86
C LYS A 3 27.38 0.65 4.95
N ILE A 4 26.40 -0.20 4.70
CA ILE A 4 25.96 -1.26 5.63
C ILE A 4 26.71 -2.55 5.27
N ASN A 5 27.09 -3.34 6.28
CA ASN A 5 27.65 -4.66 6.05
C ASN A 5 26.59 -5.60 5.44
N LEU A 6 26.94 -6.33 4.38
CA LEU A 6 25.99 -7.18 3.64
C LEU A 6 25.26 -8.19 4.52
N LYS A 7 25.99 -8.96 5.35
CA LYS A 7 25.38 -9.99 6.21
C LYS A 7 24.40 -9.37 7.19
N ARG A 8 24.83 -8.30 7.88
CA ARG A 8 23.98 -7.58 8.83
C ARG A 8 22.74 -7.00 8.15
N GLY A 9 22.88 -6.35 7.00
CA GLY A 9 21.74 -5.77 6.29
C GLY A 9 20.74 -6.81 5.79
N LEU A 10 21.19 -7.98 5.36
CA LEU A 10 20.28 -9.09 5.02
C LEU A 10 19.55 -9.64 6.25
N THR A 11 20.26 -9.82 7.37
CA THR A 11 19.63 -10.21 8.64
C THR A 11 18.60 -9.18 9.10
N ASP A 12 18.90 -7.89 8.96
CA ASP A 12 17.99 -6.80 9.30
C ASP A 12 16.73 -6.84 8.42
N VAL A 13 16.87 -7.03 7.10
CA VAL A 13 15.71 -7.15 6.18
C VAL A 13 14.80 -8.33 6.57
N VAL A 14 15.39 -9.49 6.88
CA VAL A 14 14.63 -10.67 7.32
C VAL A 14 13.92 -10.39 8.65
N LEU A 15 14.62 -9.76 9.60
CA LEU A 15 14.05 -9.38 10.89
C LEU A 15 12.86 -8.42 10.74
N TYR A 16 12.97 -7.40 9.90
CA TYR A 16 11.88 -6.46 9.64
C TYR A 16 10.64 -7.17 9.11
N LEU A 17 10.82 -8.10 8.17
CA LEU A 17 9.74 -8.88 7.59
C LEU A 17 9.09 -9.80 8.62
N ILE A 18 9.89 -10.51 9.42
CA ILE A 18 9.38 -11.38 10.50
C ILE A 18 8.55 -10.56 11.49
N ILE A 19 9.05 -9.42 11.94
CA ILE A 19 8.33 -8.56 12.89
C ILE A 19 7.02 -8.07 12.29
N PHE A 20 7.05 -7.61 11.03
CA PHE A 20 5.84 -7.16 10.34
C PHE A 20 4.77 -8.27 10.32
N ILE A 21 5.13 -9.49 9.90
CA ILE A 21 4.19 -10.63 9.82
C ILE A 21 3.72 -11.07 11.21
N VAL A 22 4.64 -11.19 12.18
CA VAL A 22 4.33 -11.64 13.54
C VAL A 22 3.37 -10.68 14.24
N VAL A 23 3.52 -9.36 14.04
CA VAL A 23 2.57 -8.37 14.58
C VAL A 23 1.17 -8.61 14.01
N GLN A 24 1.02 -8.83 12.69
CA GLN A 24 -0.28 -9.10 12.08
C GLN A 24 -0.94 -10.35 12.66
N ILE A 25 -0.16 -11.43 12.81
CA ILE A 25 -0.64 -12.70 13.38
C ILE A 25 -1.07 -12.49 14.84
N ILE A 26 -0.19 -11.96 15.69
CA ILE A 26 -0.50 -11.77 17.13
C ILE A 26 -1.76 -10.91 17.30
N MET A 27 -1.87 -9.82 16.54
CA MET A 27 -3.02 -8.92 16.63
C MET A 27 -4.32 -9.58 16.17
N MET A 28 -4.29 -10.46 15.17
CA MET A 28 -5.46 -11.22 14.75
C MET A 28 -5.94 -12.16 15.86
N TYR A 29 -5.05 -12.99 16.41
CA TYR A 29 -5.43 -13.94 17.47
C TYR A 29 -5.84 -13.23 18.76
N ALA A 30 -5.15 -12.17 19.16
CA ALA A 30 -5.48 -11.37 20.34
C ALA A 30 -6.79 -10.60 20.17
N GLY A 31 -6.99 -9.95 19.01
CA GLY A 31 -8.19 -9.20 18.70
C GLY A 31 -9.45 -10.07 18.68
N ALA A 32 -9.37 -11.25 18.06
CA ALA A 32 -10.45 -12.24 18.10
C ALA A 32 -10.76 -12.70 19.53
N GLY A 33 -9.75 -12.87 20.39
CA GLY A 33 -9.93 -13.29 21.78
C GLY A 33 -10.63 -12.24 22.63
N ILE A 34 -10.19 -10.98 22.48
CA ILE A 34 -10.80 -9.84 23.16
C ILE A 34 -12.25 -9.67 22.70
N TRP A 35 -12.50 -9.75 21.39
CA TRP A 35 -13.86 -9.63 20.84
C TRP A 35 -14.78 -10.72 21.35
N ALA A 36 -14.34 -11.98 21.27
CA ALA A 36 -15.09 -13.13 21.74
C ALA A 36 -15.46 -12.99 23.24
N GLY A 37 -14.50 -12.56 24.07
CA GLY A 37 -14.74 -12.30 25.49
C GLY A 37 -15.73 -11.18 25.77
N ILE A 38 -15.68 -10.08 25.00
CA ILE A 38 -16.61 -8.94 25.16
C ILE A 38 -18.02 -9.29 24.68
N LYS A 39 -18.14 -10.02 23.56
CA LYS A 39 -19.43 -10.36 22.94
C LYS A 39 -20.06 -11.65 23.47
N GLY A 40 -19.33 -12.45 24.24
CA GLY A 40 -19.76 -13.77 24.67
C GLY A 40 -19.85 -14.78 23.52
N GLU A 41 -19.07 -14.57 22.46
CA GLU A 41 -19.03 -15.42 21.26
C GLU A 41 -17.94 -16.51 21.40
N GLY A 42 -18.06 -17.57 20.60
CA GLY A 42 -17.04 -18.62 20.54
C GLY A 42 -15.77 -18.15 19.83
N TYR A 43 -14.61 -18.29 20.48
CA TYR A 43 -13.31 -17.80 19.95
C TYR A 43 -13.00 -18.25 18.51
N GLN A 44 -13.16 -19.54 18.21
CA GLN A 44 -12.86 -20.08 16.88
C GLN A 44 -13.81 -19.52 15.80
N ALA A 45 -15.10 -19.35 16.14
CA ALA A 45 -16.07 -18.75 15.22
C ALA A 45 -15.76 -17.26 14.97
N THR A 46 -15.39 -16.52 16.01
CA THR A 46 -14.97 -15.11 15.89
C THR A 46 -13.70 -14.97 15.04
N LEU A 47 -12.70 -15.82 15.25
CA LEU A 47 -11.46 -15.83 14.46
C LEU A 47 -11.75 -16.12 12.98
N GLN A 48 -12.56 -17.13 12.70
CA GLN A 48 -12.98 -17.47 11.36
C GLN A 48 -13.72 -16.30 10.71
N ALA A 49 -14.72 -15.73 11.39
CA ALA A 49 -15.50 -14.61 10.89
C ALA A 49 -14.64 -13.37 10.58
N ALA A 50 -13.62 -13.08 11.38
CA ALA A 50 -12.67 -12.00 11.08
C ALA A 50 -11.84 -12.31 9.81
N SER A 51 -11.39 -13.56 9.67
CA SER A 51 -10.53 -13.99 8.56
C SER A 51 -11.24 -14.19 7.22
N THR A 52 -12.57 -14.33 7.22
CA THR A 52 -13.40 -14.53 6.00
C THR A 52 -14.30 -13.33 5.70
N GLY A 53 -14.17 -12.23 6.43
CA GLY A 53 -14.98 -11.03 6.24
C GLY A 53 -16.39 -11.08 6.83
N GLY A 54 -16.75 -12.16 7.54
CA GLY A 54 -18.00 -12.27 8.31
C GLY A 54 -18.10 -11.30 9.49
N ASN A 55 -16.97 -10.78 9.99
CA ASN A 55 -16.92 -9.69 10.97
C ASN A 55 -15.98 -8.58 10.51
N ALA A 56 -16.49 -7.72 9.62
CA ALA A 56 -15.76 -6.64 8.99
C ALA A 56 -15.17 -5.62 9.98
N ILE A 57 -15.93 -5.26 11.03
CA ILE A 57 -15.50 -4.31 12.06
C ILE A 57 -14.28 -4.89 12.80
N LEU A 58 -14.34 -6.15 13.22
CA LEU A 58 -13.21 -6.79 13.89
C LEU A 58 -11.98 -6.86 12.98
N ALA A 59 -12.15 -7.26 11.72
CA ALA A 59 -11.05 -7.31 10.75
C ALA A 59 -10.40 -5.92 10.55
N ALA A 60 -11.21 -4.87 10.43
CA ALA A 60 -10.74 -3.48 10.31
C ALA A 60 -10.00 -3.02 11.57
N LEU A 61 -10.55 -3.28 12.77
CA LEU A 61 -9.90 -2.92 14.03
C LEU A 61 -8.56 -3.63 14.20
N VAL A 62 -8.52 -4.95 13.97
CA VAL A 62 -7.27 -5.73 14.02
C VAL A 62 -6.23 -5.14 13.08
N SER A 63 -6.58 -4.89 11.82
CA SER A 63 -5.67 -4.31 10.82
C SER A 63 -5.16 -2.92 11.23
N ALA A 64 -6.05 -2.06 11.74
CA ALA A 64 -5.69 -0.73 12.24
C ALA A 64 -4.70 -0.82 13.41
N PHE A 65 -4.98 -1.65 14.42
CA PHE A 65 -4.10 -1.82 15.57
C PHE A 65 -2.77 -2.45 15.19
N SER A 66 -2.74 -3.44 14.29
CA SER A 66 -1.49 -4.01 13.75
C SER A 66 -0.62 -2.94 13.10
N SER A 67 -1.23 -2.05 12.30
CA SER A 67 -0.53 -0.94 11.65
C SER A 67 0.03 0.05 12.67
N VAL A 68 -0.73 0.38 13.72
CA VAL A 68 -0.27 1.24 14.82
C VAL A 68 0.90 0.61 15.58
N ILE A 69 0.81 -0.66 15.96
CA ILE A 69 1.88 -1.37 16.66
C ILE A 69 3.14 -1.46 15.79
N THR A 70 2.98 -1.77 14.49
CA THR A 70 4.07 -1.79 13.52
C THR A 70 4.77 -0.42 13.46
N LEU A 71 4.01 0.66 13.32
CA LEU A 71 4.54 2.03 13.32
C LEU A 71 5.30 2.33 14.63
N ILE A 72 4.72 1.99 15.78
CA ILE A 72 5.38 2.22 17.08
C ILE A 72 6.71 1.48 17.15
N ILE A 73 6.77 0.21 16.77
CA ILE A 73 8.00 -0.59 16.79
C ILE A 73 9.05 0.04 15.89
N PHE A 74 8.74 0.24 14.61
CA PHE A 74 9.72 0.69 13.60
C PHE A 74 10.23 2.12 13.86
N LEU A 75 9.40 2.98 14.43
CA LEU A 75 9.79 4.35 14.79
C LEU A 75 10.62 4.37 16.09
N LYS A 76 10.26 3.58 17.10
CA LYS A 76 11.02 3.51 18.37
C LYS A 76 12.39 2.85 18.19
N THR A 77 12.51 1.81 17.36
CA THR A 77 13.79 1.17 17.04
C THR A 77 14.66 2.02 16.12
N LYS A 78 14.10 3.08 15.51
CA LYS A 78 14.77 3.98 14.56
C LYS A 78 15.27 3.27 13.30
N TRP A 79 14.70 2.12 12.95
CA TRP A 79 14.99 1.45 11.68
C TRP A 79 14.54 2.29 10.47
N THR A 80 13.52 3.13 10.69
CA THR A 80 13.04 4.12 9.72
C THR A 80 13.25 5.53 10.25
N PRO A 81 14.45 6.14 10.06
CA PRO A 81 14.68 7.51 10.50
C PRO A 81 13.90 8.49 9.61
N LEU A 82 12.84 9.06 10.19
CA LEU A 82 12.02 10.09 9.54
C LEU A 82 12.70 11.46 9.64
N THR A 83 12.63 12.23 8.56
CA THR A 83 13.13 13.61 8.52
C THR A 83 12.08 14.55 7.92
N ARG A 84 12.03 15.79 8.39
CA ARG A 84 11.11 16.81 7.87
C ARG A 84 11.68 17.60 6.71
N SER A 85 12.94 17.37 6.33
CA SER A 85 13.67 18.15 5.31
C SER A 85 12.93 18.24 3.97
N TYR A 86 12.30 17.14 3.55
CA TYR A 86 11.52 17.12 2.32
C TYR A 86 10.31 18.05 2.39
N LEU A 87 9.53 18.02 3.48
CA LEU A 87 8.37 18.92 3.65
C LEU A 87 8.82 20.37 3.81
N LEU A 88 9.91 20.62 4.52
CA LEU A 88 10.48 21.96 4.69
C LEU A 88 10.97 22.58 3.38
N SER A 89 11.30 21.76 2.37
CA SER A 89 11.60 22.22 1.01
C SER A 89 10.38 22.72 0.22
N LYS A 90 9.18 22.68 0.83
CA LYS A 90 7.88 23.10 0.26
C LYS A 90 7.60 22.44 -1.12
N PRO A 91 7.58 21.10 -1.22
CA PRO A 91 7.50 20.38 -2.49
C PRO A 91 6.06 20.29 -3.03
N TRP A 92 5.20 21.28 -2.75
CA TRP A 92 3.75 21.22 -2.99
C TRP A 92 3.38 20.93 -4.45
N GLY A 93 4.09 21.55 -5.40
CA GLY A 93 3.89 21.25 -6.82
C GLY A 93 4.23 19.80 -7.16
N THR A 94 5.27 19.23 -6.56
CA THR A 94 5.62 17.80 -6.74
C THR A 94 4.54 16.90 -6.16
N LEU A 95 4.04 17.21 -4.95
CA LEU A 95 2.99 16.43 -4.30
C LEU A 95 1.66 16.48 -5.07
N LEU A 96 1.31 17.64 -5.65
CA LEU A 96 0.17 17.75 -6.55
C LEU A 96 0.30 16.79 -7.74
N TRP A 97 1.45 16.78 -8.42
CA TRP A 97 1.67 15.87 -9.56
C TRP A 97 1.67 14.40 -9.14
N VAL A 98 2.14 14.08 -7.93
CA VAL A 98 2.04 12.72 -7.39
C VAL A 98 0.59 12.30 -7.16
N ALA A 99 -0.24 13.18 -6.59
CA ALA A 99 -1.67 12.90 -6.41
C ALA A 99 -2.40 12.76 -7.75
N LEU A 100 -2.15 13.67 -8.71
CA LEU A 100 -2.73 13.60 -10.05
C LEU A 100 -2.29 12.35 -10.80
N PHE A 101 -1.03 11.94 -10.68
CA PHE A 101 -0.56 10.69 -11.24
C PHE A 101 -1.31 9.50 -10.65
N SER A 102 -1.44 9.45 -9.31
CA SER A 102 -2.18 8.39 -8.62
C SER A 102 -3.64 8.30 -9.08
N LEU A 103 -4.32 9.43 -9.27
CA LEU A 103 -5.69 9.47 -9.79
C LEU A 103 -5.74 9.02 -11.25
N GLY A 104 -4.82 9.52 -12.07
CA GLY A 104 -4.73 9.20 -13.49
C GLY A 104 -4.38 7.73 -13.78
N THR A 105 -3.79 7.01 -12.82
CA THR A 105 -3.49 5.58 -12.97
C THR A 105 -4.68 4.66 -12.72
N ILE A 106 -5.75 5.10 -12.03
CA ILE A 106 -6.83 4.22 -11.58
C ILE A 106 -7.52 3.53 -12.75
N ILE A 107 -8.08 4.31 -13.68
CA ILE A 107 -8.87 3.77 -14.80
C ILE A 107 -8.00 2.93 -15.76
N PRO A 108 -6.81 3.38 -16.20
CA PRO A 108 -5.98 2.59 -17.11
C PRO A 108 -5.48 1.29 -16.47
N LEU A 109 -5.18 1.29 -15.17
CA LEU A 109 -4.81 0.06 -14.47
C LEU A 109 -6.02 -0.87 -14.34
N SER A 110 -7.18 -0.40 -13.88
CA SER A 110 -8.39 -1.25 -13.82
C SER A 110 -8.70 -1.90 -15.18
N PHE A 111 -8.67 -1.10 -16.26
CA PHE A 111 -8.84 -1.61 -17.63
C PHE A 111 -7.81 -2.70 -17.98
N LEU A 112 -6.53 -2.47 -17.69
CA LEU A 112 -5.48 -3.46 -17.95
C LEU A 112 -5.70 -4.77 -17.18
N TYR A 113 -6.12 -4.70 -15.92
CA TYR A 113 -6.36 -5.89 -15.09
C TYR A 113 -7.50 -6.73 -15.65
N GLU A 114 -8.60 -6.09 -16.06
CA GLU A 114 -9.71 -6.77 -16.72
C GLU A 114 -9.30 -7.43 -18.04
N GLN A 115 -8.55 -6.72 -18.89
CA GLN A 115 -8.07 -7.29 -20.15
C GLN A 115 -7.11 -8.47 -19.96
N LEU A 116 -6.35 -8.48 -18.86
CA LEU A 116 -5.45 -9.57 -18.52
C LEU A 116 -6.14 -10.70 -17.73
N GLY A 117 -7.42 -10.56 -17.39
CA GLY A 117 -8.14 -11.52 -16.55
C GLY A 117 -7.55 -11.67 -15.15
N ILE A 118 -6.92 -10.62 -14.63
CA ILE A 118 -6.35 -10.62 -13.27
C ILE A 118 -7.48 -10.29 -12.29
N GLU A 119 -8.17 -11.34 -11.86
CA GLU A 119 -9.24 -11.24 -10.88
C GLU A 119 -8.74 -11.62 -9.49
N MET A 120 -9.30 -10.95 -8.48
CA MET A 120 -9.05 -11.29 -7.08
C MET A 120 -9.97 -12.44 -6.68
N ASP A 121 -9.50 -13.34 -5.82
CA ASP A 121 -10.34 -14.44 -5.35
C ASP A 121 -11.53 -13.91 -4.53
N GLU A 122 -12.66 -14.62 -4.60
CA GLU A 122 -13.93 -14.21 -3.99
C GLU A 122 -13.80 -13.93 -2.50
N ASN A 123 -13.03 -14.75 -1.77
CA ASN A 123 -12.85 -14.60 -0.33
C ASN A 123 -12.07 -13.31 0.01
N THR A 124 -10.95 -13.05 -0.68
CA THR A 124 -10.18 -11.80 -0.50
C THR A 124 -11.00 -10.58 -0.91
N GLN A 125 -11.76 -10.67 -2.00
CA GLN A 125 -12.67 -9.60 -2.42
C GLN A 125 -13.75 -9.33 -1.39
N GLN A 126 -14.36 -10.38 -0.81
CA GLN A 126 -15.36 -10.25 0.23
C GLN A 126 -14.78 -9.61 1.50
N ILE A 127 -13.59 -10.01 1.95
CA ILE A 127 -12.92 -9.42 3.12
C ILE A 127 -12.69 -7.93 2.91
N ILE A 128 -12.04 -7.56 1.80
CA ILE A 128 -11.68 -6.17 1.51
C ILE A 128 -12.94 -5.32 1.34
N THR A 129 -13.92 -5.79 0.58
CA THR A 129 -15.17 -5.06 0.34
C THR A 129 -15.97 -4.88 1.62
N SER A 130 -16.08 -5.93 2.44
CA SER A 130 -16.79 -5.85 3.72
C SER A 130 -16.10 -4.89 4.68
N MET A 131 -14.76 -4.92 4.76
CA MET A 131 -13.99 -3.95 5.54
C MET A 131 -14.20 -2.53 5.02
N MET A 132 -14.11 -2.29 3.71
CA MET A 132 -14.26 -0.97 3.10
C MET A 132 -15.67 -0.38 3.21
N LYS A 133 -16.69 -1.18 3.52
CA LYS A 133 -18.04 -0.67 3.84
C LYS A 133 -18.15 -0.11 5.26
N GLU A 134 -17.19 -0.42 6.13
CA GLU A 134 -17.14 0.08 7.51
C GLU A 134 -16.25 1.33 7.62
N PRO A 135 -16.63 2.34 8.43
CA PRO A 135 -15.78 3.53 8.65
C PRO A 135 -14.38 3.19 9.17
N TRP A 136 -14.28 2.16 10.02
CA TRP A 136 -13.00 1.65 10.52
C TRP A 136 -12.15 1.03 9.41
N GLY A 137 -12.76 0.54 8.34
CA GLY A 137 -12.04 0.05 7.17
C GLY A 137 -11.26 1.15 6.46
N TYR A 138 -11.82 2.37 6.34
CA TYR A 138 -11.06 3.51 5.81
C TYR A 138 -9.86 3.87 6.67
N VAL A 139 -10.04 3.88 8.00
CA VAL A 139 -8.95 4.15 8.94
C VAL A 139 -7.84 3.10 8.79
N ALA A 140 -8.21 1.82 8.72
CA ALA A 140 -7.27 0.71 8.59
C ALA A 140 -6.57 0.70 7.22
N VAL A 141 -7.34 0.57 6.14
CA VAL A 141 -6.83 0.31 4.77
C VAL A 141 -6.49 1.61 4.05
N GLY A 142 -7.29 2.66 4.23
CA GLY A 142 -7.09 3.94 3.59
C GLY A 142 -5.90 4.70 4.18
N ILE A 143 -5.76 4.75 5.51
CA ILE A 143 -4.80 5.62 6.20
C ILE A 143 -3.64 4.85 6.82
N LEU A 144 -3.94 3.94 7.75
CA LEU A 144 -2.90 3.33 8.59
C LEU A 144 -2.03 2.33 7.84
N ALA A 145 -2.61 1.52 6.95
CA ALA A 145 -1.87 0.57 6.13
C ALA A 145 -0.84 1.27 5.23
N PRO A 146 -1.18 2.29 4.41
CA PRO A 146 -0.19 3.04 3.64
C PRO A 146 0.95 3.63 4.47
N LEU A 147 0.65 4.15 5.67
CA LEU A 147 1.67 4.67 6.58
C LEU A 147 2.60 3.57 7.08
N ALA A 148 2.04 2.48 7.61
CA ALA A 148 2.82 1.37 8.15
C ALA A 148 3.66 0.69 7.07
N GLU A 149 3.08 0.41 5.92
CA GLU A 149 3.75 -0.26 4.81
C GLU A 149 4.87 0.60 4.22
N GLU A 150 4.67 1.90 4.01
CA GLU A 150 5.75 2.77 3.55
C GLU A 150 6.90 2.86 4.57
N VAL A 151 6.59 2.87 5.87
CA VAL A 151 7.60 2.85 6.94
C VAL A 151 8.41 1.55 6.91
N VAL A 152 7.78 0.40 6.71
CA VAL A 152 8.44 -0.91 6.70
C VAL A 152 9.19 -1.13 5.39
N PHE A 153 8.50 -1.09 4.26
CA PHE A 153 9.06 -1.51 2.97
C PHE A 153 10.01 -0.47 2.39
N ARG A 154 9.71 0.83 2.49
CA ARG A 154 10.57 1.89 1.92
C ARG A 154 11.54 2.40 2.98
N GLY A 155 11.01 2.69 4.17
CA GLY A 155 11.75 3.27 5.27
C GLY A 155 12.82 2.36 5.88
N ALA A 156 12.54 1.06 5.99
CA ALA A 156 13.47 0.09 6.58
C ALA A 156 14.07 -0.86 5.52
N ILE A 157 13.26 -1.64 4.81
CA ILE A 157 13.74 -2.69 3.89
C ILE A 157 14.51 -2.09 2.72
N LEU A 158 13.86 -1.28 1.87
CA LEU A 158 14.53 -0.66 0.72
C LEU A 158 15.70 0.21 1.13
N ARG A 159 15.57 0.97 2.22
CA ARG A 159 16.67 1.76 2.78
C ARG A 159 17.89 0.90 3.09
N THR A 160 17.68 -0.25 3.72
CA THR A 160 18.76 -1.18 4.09
C THR A 160 19.37 -1.81 2.84
N LEU A 161 18.53 -2.24 1.88
CA LEU A 161 18.97 -2.77 0.58
C LEU A 161 19.82 -1.74 -0.19
N LEU A 162 19.41 -0.47 -0.22
CA LEU A 162 20.19 0.62 -0.82
C LEU A 162 21.49 0.93 -0.07
N GLY A 163 21.57 0.60 1.23
CA GLY A 163 22.77 0.78 2.05
C GLY A 163 23.81 -0.34 1.91
N ILE A 164 23.38 -1.57 1.60
CA ILE A 164 24.28 -2.71 1.31
C ILE A 164 24.67 -2.79 -0.17
N MET A 165 23.84 -2.29 -1.09
CA MET A 165 24.09 -2.33 -2.53
C MET A 165 24.87 -1.10 -3.02
N SER A 166 25.57 -1.26 -4.15
CA SER A 166 26.20 -0.11 -4.82
C SER A 166 25.14 0.81 -5.42
N LYS A 167 25.45 2.10 -5.58
CA LYS A 167 24.55 3.07 -6.23
C LYS A 167 24.15 2.66 -7.65
N LYS A 168 25.01 1.92 -8.37
CA LYS A 168 24.72 1.41 -9.71
C LYS A 168 23.60 0.36 -9.71
N ASN A 169 23.40 -0.32 -8.58
CA ASN A 169 22.45 -1.43 -8.44
C ASN A 169 21.16 -1.03 -7.71
N HIS A 170 20.81 0.26 -7.67
CA HIS A 170 19.62 0.72 -6.96
C HIS A 170 18.32 0.11 -7.49
N TRP A 171 18.22 -0.17 -8.80
CA TRP A 171 17.06 -0.86 -9.37
C TRP A 171 16.91 -2.28 -8.86
N VAL A 172 18.00 -2.99 -8.58
CA VAL A 172 17.93 -4.32 -7.95
C VAL A 172 17.37 -4.22 -6.54
N ALA A 173 17.82 -3.24 -5.74
CA ALA A 173 17.26 -2.99 -4.41
C ALA A 173 15.76 -2.66 -4.47
N ILE A 174 15.34 -1.82 -5.43
CA ILE A 174 13.94 -1.45 -5.65
C ILE A 174 13.12 -2.69 -6.03
N MET A 175 13.61 -3.50 -6.97
CA MET A 175 12.93 -4.71 -7.44
C MET A 175 12.77 -5.74 -6.33
N ILE A 176 13.82 -6.01 -5.53
CA ILE A 176 13.73 -6.93 -4.39
C ILE A 176 12.72 -6.41 -3.37
N SER A 177 12.78 -5.12 -3.02
CA SER A 177 11.82 -4.55 -2.06
C SER A 177 10.38 -4.61 -2.57
N ALA A 178 10.16 -4.36 -3.86
CA ALA A 178 8.84 -4.43 -4.50
C ALA A 178 8.31 -5.88 -4.54
N ALA A 179 9.18 -6.85 -4.83
CA ALA A 179 8.83 -8.26 -4.81
C ALA A 179 8.46 -8.74 -3.39
N ILE A 180 9.25 -8.37 -2.37
CA ILE A 180 8.91 -8.67 -0.96
C ILE A 180 7.56 -8.05 -0.59
N PHE A 181 7.31 -6.80 -1.01
CA PHE A 181 6.03 -6.13 -0.79
C PHE A 181 4.86 -6.83 -1.50
N GLY A 182 5.06 -7.36 -2.71
CA GLY A 182 4.06 -8.19 -3.36
C GLY A 182 3.79 -9.50 -2.62
N VAL A 183 4.85 -10.23 -2.23
CA VAL A 183 4.72 -11.58 -1.64
C VAL A 183 3.93 -11.57 -0.33
N VAL A 184 4.05 -10.51 0.49
CA VAL A 184 3.35 -10.45 1.79
C VAL A 184 1.83 -10.39 1.67
N HIS A 185 1.27 -10.07 0.49
CA HIS A 185 -0.17 -10.06 0.26
C HIS A 185 -0.76 -11.47 0.07
N ALA A 186 0.09 -12.48 -0.19
CA ALA A 186 -0.29 -13.89 -0.28
C ALA A 186 -1.41 -14.23 -1.29
N ASN A 187 -1.63 -13.39 -2.30
CA ASN A 187 -2.50 -13.68 -3.45
C ASN A 187 -1.95 -13.03 -4.73
N LEU A 188 -2.30 -13.60 -5.88
CA LEU A 188 -1.69 -13.25 -7.16
C LEU A 188 -2.08 -11.84 -7.65
N ALA A 189 -3.37 -11.49 -7.56
CA ALA A 189 -3.87 -10.20 -8.01
C ALA A 189 -3.23 -9.03 -7.24
N GLN A 190 -3.20 -9.12 -5.91
CA GLN A 190 -2.51 -8.12 -5.08
C GLN A 190 -1.00 -8.20 -5.24
N PHE A 191 -0.40 -9.38 -5.44
CA PHE A 191 1.05 -9.48 -5.72
C PHE A 191 1.43 -8.64 -6.96
N ILE A 192 0.70 -8.78 -8.07
CA ILE A 192 0.99 -8.04 -9.30
C ILE A 192 0.83 -6.53 -9.06
N ASN A 193 -0.24 -6.12 -8.38
CA ASN A 193 -0.49 -4.72 -8.06
C ASN A 193 0.58 -4.12 -7.15
N ALA A 194 0.86 -4.80 -6.03
CA ALA A 194 1.86 -4.39 -5.07
C ALA A 194 3.27 -4.43 -5.65
N LEU A 195 3.58 -5.32 -6.61
CA LEU A 195 4.86 -5.30 -7.31
C LEU A 195 5.01 -4.03 -8.17
N LEU A 196 4.02 -3.71 -9.01
CA LEU A 196 4.05 -2.53 -9.88
C LEU A 196 4.08 -1.23 -9.08
N MET A 197 3.19 -1.10 -8.09
CA MET A 197 3.17 0.00 -7.13
C MET A 197 4.48 0.03 -6.32
N GLY A 198 4.97 -1.14 -5.94
CA GLY A 198 6.27 -1.43 -5.33
C GLY A 198 7.43 -0.71 -5.99
N LEU A 199 7.58 -0.95 -7.29
CA LEU A 199 8.63 -0.38 -8.12
C LEU A 199 8.56 1.14 -8.16
N LEU A 200 7.35 1.69 -8.34
CA LEU A 200 7.13 3.13 -8.41
C LEU A 200 7.45 3.83 -7.09
N LEU A 201 6.88 3.34 -5.99
CA LEU A 201 7.10 3.90 -4.65
C LEU A 201 8.58 3.78 -4.25
N GLY A 202 9.23 2.67 -4.59
CA GLY A 202 10.67 2.49 -4.38
C GLY A 202 11.52 3.48 -5.19
N TRP A 203 11.16 3.74 -6.44
CA TRP A 203 11.80 4.79 -7.25
C TRP A 203 11.61 6.19 -6.66
N MET A 204 10.40 6.53 -6.21
CA MET A 204 10.10 7.81 -5.56
C MET A 204 10.92 8.00 -4.29
N TYR A 205 11.04 6.96 -3.46
CA TYR A 205 11.88 6.97 -2.27
C TYR A 205 13.37 7.11 -2.61
N TYR A 206 13.87 6.38 -3.61
CA TYR A 206 15.26 6.52 -4.06
C TYR A 206 15.59 7.94 -4.52
N ARG A 207 14.68 8.57 -5.29
CA ARG A 207 14.83 9.91 -5.85
C ARG A 207 14.79 11.01 -4.80
N THR A 208 13.96 10.88 -3.77
CA THR A 208 13.70 11.95 -2.79
C THR A 208 14.33 11.71 -1.42
N GLY A 209 14.61 10.45 -1.07
CA GLY A 209 14.98 10.05 0.29
C GLY A 209 13.86 10.26 1.32
N SER A 210 12.61 10.45 0.86
CA SER A 210 11.46 10.78 1.68
C SER A 210 10.33 9.77 1.44
N LEU A 211 9.61 9.42 2.49
CA LEU A 211 8.41 8.58 2.40
C LEU A 211 7.17 9.39 1.96
N VAL A 212 7.19 10.72 2.11
CA VAL A 212 6.00 11.56 1.89
C VAL A 212 5.38 11.38 0.50
N PRO A 213 6.15 11.40 -0.61
CA PRO A 213 5.56 11.17 -1.93
C PRO A 213 4.92 9.78 -2.04
N GLY A 214 5.57 8.75 -1.48
CA GLY A 214 5.07 7.39 -1.55
C GLY A 214 3.80 7.19 -0.71
N ILE A 215 3.78 7.72 0.52
CA ILE A 215 2.61 7.74 1.40
C ILE A 215 1.44 8.43 0.71
N LEU A 216 1.66 9.58 0.08
CA LEU A 216 0.60 10.33 -0.60
C LEU A 216 -0.01 9.50 -1.75
N LEU A 217 0.83 8.95 -2.62
CA LEU A 217 0.36 8.13 -3.74
C LEU A 217 -0.43 6.92 -3.23
N HIS A 218 0.12 6.20 -2.27
CA HIS A 218 -0.51 5.01 -1.71
C HIS A 218 -1.84 5.34 -0.99
N TRP A 219 -1.87 6.42 -0.22
CA TRP A 219 -3.09 6.91 0.43
C TRP A 219 -4.17 7.31 -0.58
N VAL A 220 -3.81 8.01 -1.68
CA VAL A 220 -4.77 8.37 -2.74
C VAL A 220 -5.31 7.12 -3.41
N ASN A 221 -4.46 6.16 -3.75
CA ASN A 221 -4.88 4.88 -4.33
C ASN A 221 -5.90 4.16 -3.44
N ASN A 222 -5.58 3.98 -2.15
CA ASN A 222 -6.47 3.26 -1.22
C ASN A 222 -7.73 4.06 -0.88
N THR A 223 -7.64 5.39 -0.83
CA THR A 223 -8.81 6.25 -0.65
C THR A 223 -9.75 6.12 -1.84
N MET A 224 -9.24 6.09 -3.07
CA MET A 224 -10.08 5.91 -4.23
C MET A 224 -10.69 4.51 -4.29
N ALA A 225 -9.96 3.46 -3.91
CA ALA A 225 -10.55 2.13 -3.75
C ALA A 225 -11.73 2.15 -2.77
N TYR A 226 -11.54 2.73 -1.57
CA TYR A 226 -12.62 2.89 -0.58
C TYR A 226 -13.82 3.68 -1.13
N VAL A 227 -13.58 4.81 -1.80
CA VAL A 227 -14.63 5.65 -2.36
C VAL A 227 -15.41 4.87 -3.42
N LEU A 228 -14.73 4.25 -4.38
CA LEU A 228 -15.34 3.47 -5.45
C LEU A 228 -16.21 2.32 -4.90
N THR A 229 -15.73 1.58 -3.90
CA THR A 229 -16.49 0.52 -3.24
C THR A 229 -17.78 1.02 -2.60
N ASN A 230 -17.81 2.24 -2.05
CA ASN A 230 -18.97 2.78 -1.36
C ASN A 230 -19.97 3.49 -2.28
N ILE A 231 -19.51 4.08 -3.40
CA ILE A 231 -20.42 4.69 -4.38
C ILE A 231 -21.03 3.66 -5.34
N MET A 232 -20.41 2.48 -5.48
CA MET A 232 -20.87 1.40 -6.35
C MET A 232 -20.99 0.05 -5.62
N PRO A 233 -21.90 -0.07 -4.63
CA PRO A 233 -21.98 -1.28 -3.79
C PRO A 233 -22.48 -2.54 -4.51
N GLN A 234 -22.98 -2.42 -5.75
CA GLN A 234 -23.56 -3.50 -6.56
C GLN A 234 -22.73 -3.88 -7.81
N SER A 235 -21.57 -3.25 -8.03
CA SER A 235 -20.67 -3.65 -9.10
C SER A 235 -19.83 -4.86 -8.66
N ASP A 236 -19.55 -5.78 -9.58
CA ASP A 236 -18.62 -6.88 -9.35
C ASP A 236 -17.15 -6.41 -9.23
N GLY A 237 -16.92 -5.10 -9.29
CA GLY A 237 -15.62 -4.44 -9.21
C GLY A 237 -15.03 -4.14 -10.58
N LYS A 238 -15.71 -4.49 -11.68
CA LYS A 238 -15.24 -4.19 -13.03
C LYS A 238 -15.48 -2.74 -13.42
N LEU A 239 -14.55 -2.22 -14.19
CA LEU A 239 -14.58 -0.89 -14.77
C LEU A 239 -15.75 -0.72 -15.72
N ILE A 240 -16.13 -1.75 -16.48
CA ILE A 240 -17.28 -1.66 -17.41
C ILE A 240 -18.60 -1.34 -16.67
N ASP A 241 -18.75 -1.79 -15.43
CA ASP A 241 -19.93 -1.49 -14.60
C ASP A 241 -19.99 0.00 -14.20
N LEU A 242 -18.84 0.64 -14.02
CA LEU A 242 -18.74 2.10 -13.75
C LEU A 242 -19.34 2.92 -14.89
N PHE A 243 -19.37 2.34 -16.08
CA PHE A 243 -19.89 2.97 -17.29
C PHE A 243 -21.15 2.27 -17.81
N HIS A 244 -21.88 1.56 -16.94
CA HIS A 244 -23.17 0.94 -17.23
C HIS A 244 -23.16 0.00 -18.46
N GLY A 245 -22.04 -0.69 -18.70
CA GLY A 245 -21.93 -1.57 -19.87
C GLY A 245 -21.50 -0.89 -21.17
N ASP A 246 -21.29 0.44 -21.19
CA ASP A 246 -20.90 1.15 -22.40
C ASP A 246 -19.38 1.16 -22.61
N GLU A 247 -18.90 0.22 -23.43
CA GLU A 247 -17.49 0.11 -23.81
C GLU A 247 -16.93 1.42 -24.38
N LYS A 248 -17.74 2.17 -25.13
CA LYS A 248 -17.28 3.42 -25.75
C LYS A 248 -16.91 4.46 -24.69
N THR A 249 -17.73 4.59 -23.65
CA THR A 249 -17.43 5.48 -22.52
C THR A 249 -16.23 4.97 -21.71
N VAL A 250 -16.02 3.66 -21.57
CA VAL A 250 -14.80 3.10 -20.96
C VAL A 250 -13.55 3.59 -21.72
N TYR A 251 -13.53 3.48 -23.05
CA TYR A 251 -12.39 3.93 -23.85
C TYR A 251 -12.15 5.44 -23.73
N TYR A 252 -13.20 6.26 -23.70
CA TYR A 252 -13.06 7.69 -23.44
C TYR A 252 -12.49 7.97 -22.06
N ALA A 253 -12.96 7.27 -21.03
CA ALA A 253 -12.46 7.42 -19.67
C ALA A 253 -10.98 7.03 -19.55
N VAL A 254 -10.57 5.93 -20.19
CA VAL A 254 -9.16 5.54 -20.31
C VAL A 254 -8.35 6.66 -20.98
N GLY A 255 -8.82 7.17 -22.12
CA GLY A 255 -8.17 8.27 -22.84
C GLY A 255 -7.97 9.52 -21.99
N PHE A 256 -9.03 10.00 -21.31
CA PHE A 256 -8.94 11.16 -20.41
C PHE A 256 -8.01 10.90 -19.22
N SER A 257 -8.04 9.70 -18.64
CA SER A 257 -7.16 9.35 -17.53
C SER A 257 -5.70 9.32 -17.95
N LEU A 258 -5.38 8.85 -19.16
CA LEU A 258 -4.03 8.91 -19.73
C LEU A 258 -3.55 10.36 -19.93
N CYS A 259 -4.44 11.28 -20.33
CA CYS A 259 -4.13 12.71 -20.42
C CYS A 259 -3.79 13.34 -19.06
N ILE A 260 -4.18 12.74 -17.94
CA ILE A 260 -3.77 13.15 -16.59
C ILE A 260 -2.48 12.42 -16.18
N MET A 261 -2.44 11.10 -16.39
CA MET A 261 -1.36 10.23 -15.96
C MET A 261 -0.02 10.60 -16.61
N ILE A 262 0.02 10.76 -17.94
CA ILE A 262 1.27 10.95 -18.69
C ILE A 262 1.95 12.28 -18.32
N PRO A 263 1.27 13.44 -18.36
CA PRO A 263 1.90 14.71 -17.96
C PRO A 263 2.33 14.69 -16.49
N SER A 264 1.53 14.10 -15.60
CA SER A 264 1.86 13.98 -14.19
C SER A 264 3.13 13.16 -13.96
N PHE A 265 3.29 12.05 -14.69
CA PHE A 265 4.50 11.23 -14.64
C PHE A 265 5.74 11.99 -15.12
N ILE A 266 5.62 12.73 -16.23
CA ILE A 266 6.70 13.58 -16.75
C ILE A 266 7.10 14.62 -15.70
N GLN A 267 6.12 15.27 -15.07
CA GLN A 267 6.38 16.25 -14.01
C GLN A 267 7.03 15.61 -12.78
N MET A 268 6.64 14.39 -12.40
CA MET A 268 7.31 13.62 -11.35
C MET A 268 8.78 13.34 -11.71
N ILE A 269 9.09 12.91 -12.93
CA ILE A 269 10.46 12.70 -13.39
C ILE A 269 11.29 13.98 -13.27
N ILE A 270 10.72 15.13 -13.61
CA ILE A 270 11.41 16.42 -13.55
C ILE A 270 11.61 16.90 -12.11
N ARG A 271 10.60 16.72 -11.24
CA ARG A 271 10.51 17.40 -9.93
C ARG A 271 10.93 16.55 -8.74
N LEU A 272 10.84 15.21 -8.81
CA LEU A 272 11.25 14.33 -7.72
C LEU A 272 12.78 14.39 -7.52
N LYS A 273 13.21 15.22 -6.59
CA LYS A 273 14.61 15.40 -6.21
C LYS A 273 14.72 15.40 -4.68
N LYS A 274 15.90 15.06 -4.17
CA LYS A 274 16.19 15.21 -2.73
C LYS A 274 16.08 16.69 -2.34
N ALA A 275 15.60 16.94 -1.12
CA ALA A 275 15.70 18.28 -0.53
C ALA A 275 17.18 18.69 -0.52
N LYS A 276 17.46 19.93 -0.93
CA LYS A 276 18.78 20.52 -0.73
C LYS A 276 18.96 20.69 0.79
N ALA A 277 20.07 20.17 1.30
CA ALA A 277 20.48 20.35 2.69
C ALA A 277 20.84 21.81 2.93
#